data_AF-A0A1H7MBQ7-F1
#
_entry.id   AF-A0A1H7MBQ7-F1
#
_cell.length_a   1.000
_cell.length_b   1.000
_cell.length_c   1.000
_cell.angle_alpha   90.00
_cell.angle_beta   90.00
_cell.angle_gamma   90.00
#
_symmetry.space_group_name_H-M   'P 1'
#
loop_
_entity.id
_entity.type
_entity.pdbx_description
1 polymer ?
#
loop_
_entity_poly.entity_id
_entity_poly.type
_entity_poly.pdbx_seq_one_letter_code
_entity_poly.pdbx_strand_id
1 'polypeptide(L)'
;MKKPLLRLGALLALGLSAWTASATTAVTVSSVNLRAGPAMQYPVVTVMPTSVNLTSYGCLADMSWCDVSWNGQRGWVSSSYIRVIYQQQPVMVTAATAVTIGVTVAVFNQAYWDHHYHGRPWYGNWSHYYRYAPPVVHRGATACNGNGCAHVGKTYVPGAPPVVHRGATSCSDGRCNHVGTTVRPAPAPVVRRPVIIHD
;
A
#
# COMPACT_ATOMS: atom_id res chain seq x y z
N MET A 1 -36.82 8.80 53.45
CA MET A 1 -35.39 8.68 53.06
C MET A 1 -35.20 7.38 52.29
N LYS A 2 -34.83 7.45 51.00
CA LYS A 2 -34.31 6.36 50.13
C LYS A 2 -33.96 7.01 48.78
N LYS A 3 -32.67 7.26 48.50
CA LYS A 3 -32.19 7.82 47.21
C LYS A 3 -31.76 6.66 46.30
N PRO A 4 -32.25 6.52 45.06
CA PRO A 4 -31.66 5.60 44.10
C PRO A 4 -30.78 6.35 43.08
N LEU A 5 -29.48 6.09 43.25
CA LEU A 5 -28.36 6.01 42.30
C LEU A 5 -28.63 6.33 40.81
N LEU A 6 -27.97 7.40 40.34
CA LEU A 6 -27.74 7.71 38.92
C LEU A 6 -26.72 6.71 38.34
N ARG A 7 -27.08 5.96 37.29
CA ARG A 7 -26.13 5.11 36.54
C ARG A 7 -25.45 5.94 35.45
N LEU A 8 -24.15 6.21 35.59
CA LEU A 8 -23.31 6.68 34.48
C LEU A 8 -23.14 5.53 33.49
N GLY A 9 -23.75 5.65 32.30
CA GLY A 9 -23.45 4.79 31.16
C GLY A 9 -22.14 5.24 30.50
N ALA A 10 -21.13 4.39 30.52
CA ALA A 10 -19.89 4.60 29.78
C ALA A 10 -20.12 4.32 28.30
N LEU A 11 -20.11 5.37 27.47
CA LEU A 11 -20.09 5.26 26.01
C LEU A 11 -18.70 4.81 25.57
N LEU A 12 -18.61 3.57 25.12
CA LEU A 12 -17.41 2.98 24.52
C LEU A 12 -17.24 3.55 23.10
N ALA A 13 -16.40 4.57 22.94
CA ALA A 13 -16.03 5.09 21.63
C ALA A 13 -15.13 4.08 20.90
N LEU A 14 -15.70 3.36 19.93
CA LEU A 14 -14.92 2.57 18.95
C LEU A 14 -14.13 3.55 18.08
N GLY A 15 -12.82 3.65 18.35
CA GLY A 15 -11.89 4.42 17.54
C GLY A 15 -11.80 3.87 16.12
N LEU A 16 -12.42 4.57 15.17
CA LEU A 16 -12.14 4.41 13.75
C LEU A 16 -10.74 4.96 13.51
N SER A 17 -9.74 4.08 13.41
CA SER A 17 -8.41 4.45 12.93
C SER A 17 -8.53 4.82 11.45
N ALA A 18 -8.74 6.12 11.20
CA ALA A 18 -8.64 6.69 9.87
C ALA A 18 -7.20 6.44 9.37
N TRP A 19 -7.10 5.86 8.18
CA TRP A 19 -5.83 5.72 7.48
C TRP A 19 -5.42 7.12 7.04
N THR A 20 -4.67 7.84 7.88
CA THR A 20 -4.05 9.10 7.46
C THR A 20 -2.96 8.75 6.46
N ALA A 21 -3.31 8.76 5.18
CA ALA A 21 -2.33 8.82 4.11
C ALA A 21 -1.57 10.14 4.28
N SER A 22 -0.26 10.08 4.57
CA SER A 22 0.56 11.28 4.63
C SER A 22 0.57 11.93 3.27
N ALA A 23 -0.03 13.11 3.18
CA ALA A 23 -0.03 13.92 1.97
C ALA A 23 1.14 14.91 2.02
N THR A 24 1.92 14.99 0.95
CA THR A 24 3.02 15.93 0.80
C THR A 24 2.80 16.82 -0.43
N THR A 25 3.26 18.06 -0.37
CA THR A 25 3.21 18.95 -1.53
C THR A 25 4.31 18.56 -2.50
N ALA A 26 3.99 18.56 -3.79
CA ALA A 26 4.97 18.36 -4.84
C ALA A 26 4.72 19.31 -6.02
N VAL A 27 5.73 19.44 -6.88
CA VAL A 27 5.71 20.27 -8.07
C VAL A 27 6.14 19.47 -9.29
N THR A 28 5.51 19.70 -10.44
CA THR A 28 5.95 19.11 -11.71
C THR A 28 7.20 19.82 -12.24
N VAL A 29 8.14 19.07 -12.81
CA VAL A 29 9.36 19.64 -13.45
C VAL A 29 9.27 19.74 -14.97
N SER A 30 8.23 19.14 -15.56
CA SER A 30 7.89 19.28 -16.98
C SER A 30 6.39 19.06 -17.17
N SER A 31 5.90 19.28 -18.40
CA SER A 31 4.59 18.76 -18.81
C SER A 31 4.58 17.24 -18.70
N VAL A 32 3.56 16.67 -18.07
CA VAL A 32 3.48 15.23 -17.80
C VAL A 32 2.04 14.73 -17.73
N ASN A 33 1.80 13.50 -18.18
CA ASN A 33 0.50 12.85 -18.09
C ASN A 33 0.23 12.37 -16.66
N LEU A 34 -0.91 12.77 -16.10
CA LEU A 34 -1.52 12.09 -14.96
C LEU A 34 -2.27 10.86 -15.48
N ARG A 35 -1.90 9.66 -15.04
CA ARG A 35 -2.44 8.39 -15.55
C ARG A 35 -3.34 7.70 -14.55
N ALA A 36 -4.20 6.82 -15.03
CA ALA A 36 -5.11 6.07 -14.17
C ALA A 36 -4.44 4.93 -13.38
N GLY A 37 -3.17 4.66 -13.63
CA GLY A 37 -2.41 3.62 -12.96
C GLY A 37 -0.91 3.77 -13.24
N PRO A 38 -0.07 3.01 -12.51
CA PRO A 38 1.37 3.22 -12.47
C PRO A 38 2.11 2.53 -13.62
N ALA A 39 1.67 2.78 -14.86
CA ALA A 39 2.35 2.35 -16.07
C ALA A 39 1.90 3.20 -17.27
N MET A 40 2.68 3.20 -18.35
CA MET A 40 2.36 4.00 -19.55
C MET A 40 1.12 3.51 -20.32
N GLN A 41 0.72 2.26 -20.11
CA GLN A 41 -0.42 1.61 -20.75
C GLN A 41 -1.75 2.03 -20.11
N TYR A 42 -1.73 2.66 -18.92
CA TYR A 42 -2.92 3.20 -18.30
C TYR A 42 -3.38 4.48 -19.02
N PRO A 43 -4.70 4.70 -19.10
CA PRO A 43 -5.27 5.85 -19.77
C PRO A 43 -4.86 7.15 -19.07
N VAL A 44 -4.78 8.21 -19.85
CA VAL A 44 -4.49 9.55 -19.36
C VAL A 44 -5.77 10.11 -18.72
N VAL A 45 -5.64 10.53 -17.47
CA VAL A 45 -6.70 11.19 -16.67
C VAL A 45 -6.77 12.67 -17.06
N THR A 46 -5.60 13.32 -17.11
CA THR A 46 -5.36 14.67 -17.62
C THR A 46 -3.85 14.90 -17.87
N VAL A 47 -3.49 16.02 -18.48
CA VAL A 47 -2.10 16.49 -18.59
C VAL A 47 -1.86 17.59 -17.56
N MET A 48 -0.77 17.47 -16.80
CA MET A 48 -0.31 18.50 -15.87
C MET A 48 0.78 19.33 -16.56
N PRO A 49 0.66 20.67 -16.60
CA PRO A 49 1.72 21.55 -17.10
C PRO A 49 2.99 21.45 -16.25
N THR A 50 4.07 22.06 -16.73
CA THR A 50 5.28 22.25 -15.92
C THR A 50 5.04 23.22 -14.76
N SER A 51 5.77 23.04 -13.67
CA SER A 51 5.79 23.95 -12.52
C SER A 51 4.44 24.15 -11.82
N VAL A 52 3.55 23.16 -11.89
CA VAL A 52 2.28 23.20 -11.14
C VAL A 52 2.40 22.49 -9.81
N ASN A 53 1.78 23.05 -8.78
CA ASN A 53 1.67 22.41 -7.48
C ASN A 53 0.62 21.31 -7.50
N LEU A 54 0.94 20.19 -6.87
CA LEU A 54 0.09 19.03 -6.72
C LEU A 54 0.24 18.45 -5.31
N THR A 55 -0.69 17.58 -4.93
CA THR A 55 -0.62 16.82 -3.68
C THR A 55 -0.18 15.41 -3.98
N SER A 56 0.90 14.94 -3.37
CA SER A 56 1.35 13.55 -3.39
C SER A 56 0.79 12.81 -2.18
N TYR A 57 0.27 11.60 -2.38
CA TYR A 57 -0.28 10.74 -1.33
C TYR A 57 0.58 9.50 -1.07
N GLY A 58 1.78 9.49 -1.65
CA GLY A 58 2.71 8.38 -1.60
C GLY A 58 3.08 7.89 -2.98
N CYS A 59 4.05 6.98 -3.00
CA CYS A 59 4.56 6.38 -4.23
C CYS A 59 4.58 4.85 -4.11
N LEU A 60 4.71 4.16 -5.23
CA LEU A 60 4.95 2.72 -5.21
C LEU A 60 6.18 2.41 -4.36
N ALA A 61 6.27 1.17 -3.86
CA ALA A 61 7.38 0.75 -2.99
C ALA A 61 8.78 0.91 -3.64
N ASP A 62 8.86 0.86 -4.97
CA ASP A 62 10.08 1.10 -5.75
C ASP A 62 10.31 2.58 -6.11
N MET A 63 9.43 3.47 -5.65
CA MET A 63 9.42 4.91 -5.91
C MET A 63 9.32 5.29 -7.39
N SER A 64 8.90 4.38 -8.27
CA SER A 64 8.84 4.64 -9.72
C SER A 64 7.65 5.52 -10.12
N TRP A 65 6.50 5.34 -9.45
CA TRP A 65 5.28 6.10 -9.68
C TRP A 65 4.70 6.63 -8.38
N CYS A 66 4.17 7.84 -8.41
CA CYS A 66 3.55 8.50 -7.28
C CYS A 66 2.08 8.73 -7.54
N ASP A 67 1.26 8.41 -6.55
CA ASP A 67 -0.17 8.72 -6.52
C ASP A 67 -0.34 10.17 -6.09
N VAL A 68 -0.93 10.98 -6.97
CA VAL A 68 -1.03 12.42 -6.83
C VAL A 68 -2.44 12.92 -7.15
N SER A 69 -2.79 14.09 -6.64
CA SER A 69 -3.98 14.83 -7.02
C SER A 69 -3.60 16.20 -7.57
N TRP A 70 -4.22 16.57 -8.68
CA TRP A 70 -4.12 17.89 -9.28
C TRP A 70 -5.48 18.29 -9.87
N ASN A 71 -5.94 19.52 -9.59
CA ASN A 71 -7.24 20.03 -10.01
C ASN A 71 -8.42 19.07 -9.72
N GLY A 72 -8.42 18.46 -8.53
CA GLY A 72 -9.45 17.50 -8.11
C GLY A 72 -9.39 16.14 -8.80
N GLN A 73 -8.41 15.90 -9.68
CA GLN A 73 -8.22 14.63 -10.37
C GLN A 73 -7.11 13.82 -9.72
N ARG A 74 -7.43 12.58 -9.33
CA ARG A 74 -6.49 11.64 -8.73
C ARG A 74 -5.86 10.74 -9.80
N GLY A 75 -4.57 10.46 -9.69
CA GLY A 75 -3.90 9.49 -10.54
C GLY A 75 -2.42 9.32 -10.27
N TRP A 76 -1.73 8.64 -11.17
CA TRP A 76 -0.34 8.24 -11.05
C TRP A 76 0.53 9.03 -12.01
N VAL A 77 1.67 9.50 -11.52
CA VAL A 77 2.71 10.18 -12.30
C VAL A 77 4.06 9.54 -12.01
N SER A 78 4.92 9.44 -13.02
CA SER A 78 6.28 8.94 -12.80
C SER A 78 7.05 9.91 -11.90
N SER A 79 7.74 9.37 -10.90
CA SER A 79 8.47 10.15 -9.88
C SER A 79 9.58 11.02 -10.47
N SER A 80 10.09 10.65 -11.65
CA SER A 80 11.06 11.43 -12.41
C SER A 80 10.57 12.84 -12.76
N TYR A 81 9.25 13.03 -12.92
CA TYR A 81 8.61 14.26 -13.36
C TYR A 81 8.10 15.15 -12.23
N ILE A 82 8.27 14.74 -10.97
CA ILE A 82 7.85 15.53 -9.82
C ILE A 82 8.97 15.69 -8.80
N ARG A 83 8.87 16.74 -7.99
CA ARG A 83 9.71 16.96 -6.80
C ARG A 83 8.82 17.20 -5.61
N VAL A 84 9.10 16.52 -4.50
CA VAL A 84 8.40 16.78 -3.24
C VAL A 84 9.03 18.01 -2.60
N ILE A 85 8.18 18.94 -2.15
CA ILE A 85 8.63 20.13 -1.44
C ILE A 85 8.87 19.74 0.01
N TYR A 86 10.13 19.70 0.40
CA TYR A 86 10.58 19.42 1.76
C TYR A 86 11.45 20.57 2.24
N GLN A 87 11.12 21.16 3.40
CA GLN A 87 11.82 22.33 3.93
C GLN A 87 11.97 23.46 2.88
N GLN A 88 10.88 23.75 2.16
CA GLN A 88 10.82 24.77 1.09
C GLN A 88 11.73 24.48 -0.13
N GLN A 89 12.33 23.30 -0.23
CA GLN A 89 13.18 22.90 -1.35
C GLN A 89 12.54 21.75 -2.14
N PRO A 90 12.57 21.78 -3.48
CA PRO A 90 12.17 20.65 -4.30
C PRO A 90 13.20 19.51 -4.22
N VAL A 91 12.78 18.33 -3.74
CA VAL A 91 13.63 17.16 -3.58
C VAL A 91 13.21 16.03 -4.52
N MET A 92 14.20 15.33 -5.08
CA MET A 92 14.01 14.13 -5.90
C MET A 92 13.32 13.03 -5.08
N VAL A 93 12.32 12.37 -5.65
CA VAL A 93 11.71 11.19 -5.03
C VAL A 93 12.51 9.96 -5.43
N THR A 94 13.18 9.35 -4.46
CA THR A 94 13.98 8.12 -4.62
C THR A 94 13.81 7.26 -3.38
N ALA A 95 14.20 5.98 -3.46
CA ALA A 95 14.20 5.11 -2.28
C ALA A 95 15.07 5.67 -1.13
N ALA A 96 16.17 6.35 -1.44
CA ALA A 96 17.07 6.94 -0.44
C ALA A 96 16.47 8.17 0.26
N THR A 97 15.64 8.94 -0.44
CA THR A 97 15.06 10.17 0.09
C THR A 97 13.67 9.98 0.70
N ALA A 98 12.91 8.98 0.24
CA ALA A 98 11.47 8.81 0.52
C ALA A 98 11.10 8.95 2.01
N VAL A 99 11.86 8.31 2.91
CA VAL A 99 11.60 8.37 4.35
C VAL A 99 11.79 9.79 4.90
N THR A 100 12.90 10.44 4.54
CA THR A 100 13.24 11.79 5.00
C THR A 100 12.22 12.83 4.55
N ILE A 101 11.73 12.72 3.32
CA ILE A 101 10.75 13.66 2.75
C ILE A 101 9.29 13.28 3.05
N GLY A 102 9.05 12.28 3.90
CA GLY A 102 7.70 11.88 4.33
C GLY A 102 6.85 11.23 3.24
N VAL A 103 7.47 10.70 2.17
CA VAL A 103 6.76 9.94 1.14
C VAL A 103 6.45 8.55 1.66
N THR A 104 5.16 8.21 1.68
CA THR A 104 4.67 6.89 2.10
C THR A 104 4.50 5.96 0.90
N VAL A 105 4.24 4.68 1.18
CA VAL A 105 3.98 3.68 0.13
C VAL A 105 2.49 3.66 -0.20
N ALA A 106 2.15 3.96 -1.46
CA ALA A 106 0.80 3.99 -2.00
C ALA A 106 0.50 2.74 -2.85
N VAL A 107 -0.68 2.16 -2.66
CA VAL A 107 -1.12 0.91 -3.29
C VAL A 107 -2.02 1.20 -4.48
N PHE A 108 -1.80 0.48 -5.58
CA PHE A 108 -2.72 0.44 -6.72
C PHE A 108 -3.49 -0.88 -6.76
N ASN A 109 -4.82 -0.82 -6.76
CA ASN A 109 -5.70 -1.99 -6.81
C ASN A 109 -7.09 -1.63 -7.36
N GLN A 110 -7.98 -2.61 -7.44
CA GLN A 110 -9.33 -2.41 -7.96
C GLN A 110 -10.15 -1.42 -7.12
N ALA A 111 -9.98 -1.41 -5.79
CA ALA A 111 -10.70 -0.45 -4.93
C ALA A 111 -10.28 1.01 -5.21
N TYR A 112 -9.00 1.26 -5.46
CA TYR A 112 -8.51 2.57 -5.93
C TYR A 112 -9.17 2.96 -7.25
N TRP A 113 -9.20 2.02 -8.20
CA TRP A 113 -9.80 2.21 -9.51
C TRP A 113 -11.28 2.56 -9.43
N ASP A 114 -12.05 1.78 -8.67
CA ASP A 114 -13.48 1.97 -8.43
C ASP A 114 -13.77 3.31 -7.76
N HIS A 115 -12.97 3.66 -6.75
CA HIS A 115 -13.16 4.91 -6.02
C HIS A 115 -12.93 6.15 -6.91
N HIS A 116 -11.87 6.17 -7.72
CA HIS A 116 -11.46 7.37 -8.43
C HIS A 116 -11.98 7.49 -9.86
N TYR A 117 -12.38 6.38 -10.49
CA TYR A 117 -12.61 6.36 -11.94
C TYR A 117 -14.00 5.89 -12.36
N HIS A 118 -14.94 5.65 -11.45
CA HIS A 118 -16.31 5.20 -11.77
C HIS A 118 -17.01 6.00 -12.89
N GLY A 119 -16.72 7.31 -13.02
CA GLY A 119 -17.28 8.17 -14.07
C GLY A 119 -16.48 8.25 -15.38
N ARG A 120 -15.41 7.47 -15.56
CA ARG A 120 -14.53 7.56 -16.74
C ARG A 120 -14.98 6.58 -17.85
N PRO A 121 -14.87 6.94 -19.14
CA PRO A 121 -15.32 6.08 -20.25
C PRO A 121 -14.66 4.69 -20.27
N TRP A 122 -13.43 4.60 -19.78
CA TRP A 122 -12.63 3.37 -19.74
C TRP A 122 -12.76 2.61 -18.40
N TYR A 123 -13.62 3.07 -17.48
CA TYR A 123 -13.79 2.51 -16.14
C TYR A 123 -14.09 1.00 -16.14
N GLY A 124 -15.04 0.57 -16.98
CA GLY A 124 -15.49 -0.82 -17.03
C GLY A 124 -14.43 -1.82 -17.53
N ASN A 125 -13.26 -1.36 -17.95
CA ASN A 125 -12.22 -2.20 -18.55
C ASN A 125 -11.09 -2.56 -17.58
N TRP A 126 -11.40 -2.68 -16.28
CA TRP A 126 -10.42 -2.99 -15.23
C TRP A 126 -9.58 -4.22 -15.57
N SER A 127 -10.19 -5.33 -16.00
CA SER A 127 -9.48 -6.58 -16.34
C SER A 127 -8.42 -6.39 -17.43
N HIS A 128 -8.66 -5.49 -18.39
CA HIS A 128 -7.67 -5.14 -19.41
C HIS A 128 -6.51 -4.36 -18.83
N TYR A 129 -6.76 -3.43 -17.92
CA TYR A 129 -5.71 -2.58 -17.37
C TYR A 129 -4.89 -3.27 -16.28
N TYR A 130 -5.51 -4.15 -15.50
CA TYR A 130 -4.85 -4.86 -14.42
C TYR A 130 -3.66 -5.71 -14.89
N ARG A 131 -3.65 -6.17 -16.15
CA ARG A 131 -2.49 -6.88 -16.74
C ARG A 131 -1.21 -6.03 -16.84
N TYR A 132 -1.35 -4.70 -16.79
CA TYR A 132 -0.24 -3.75 -16.79
C TYR A 132 0.08 -3.22 -15.39
N ALA A 133 -0.67 -3.64 -14.37
CA ALA A 133 -0.23 -3.43 -13.00
C ALA A 133 1.12 -4.14 -12.83
N PRO A 134 2.04 -3.61 -12.01
CA PRO A 134 3.26 -4.34 -11.71
C PRO A 134 2.91 -5.77 -11.24
N PRO A 135 3.77 -6.78 -11.45
CA PRO A 135 3.45 -8.14 -11.05
C PRO A 135 3.50 -8.28 -9.52
N VAL A 136 2.64 -9.15 -8.97
CA VAL A 136 2.85 -9.68 -7.61
C VAL A 136 4.00 -10.67 -7.68
N VAL A 137 5.09 -10.41 -6.97
CA VAL A 137 6.26 -11.29 -6.93
C VAL A 137 6.29 -11.98 -5.58
N HIS A 138 6.37 -13.31 -5.55
CA HIS A 138 6.64 -14.05 -4.33
C HIS A 138 8.07 -14.60 -4.39
N ARG A 139 8.87 -14.34 -3.36
CA ARG A 139 10.21 -14.93 -3.20
C ARG A 139 10.30 -15.61 -1.85
N GLY A 140 10.74 -16.86 -1.82
CA GLY A 140 10.88 -17.59 -0.57
C GLY A 140 11.94 -18.67 -0.63
N ALA A 141 12.26 -19.19 0.54
CA ALA A 141 13.12 -20.34 0.73
C ALA A 141 12.41 -21.32 1.66
N THR A 142 12.52 -22.61 1.33
CA THR A 142 12.02 -23.72 2.13
C THR A 142 13.20 -24.64 2.43
N ALA A 143 13.36 -25.01 3.70
CA ALA A 143 14.37 -25.96 4.16
C ALA A 143 13.67 -27.07 4.94
N CYS A 144 14.01 -28.32 4.64
CA CYS A 144 13.42 -29.49 5.29
C CYS A 144 14.52 -30.41 5.83
N ASN A 145 14.27 -31.01 6.99
CA ASN A 145 15.14 -31.97 7.64
C ASN A 145 14.32 -33.01 8.42
N GLY A 146 14.46 -34.28 8.06
CA GLY A 146 13.69 -35.37 8.68
C GLY A 146 12.19 -35.09 8.58
N ASN A 147 11.50 -35.06 9.73
CA ASN A 147 10.06 -34.83 9.80
C ASN A 147 9.68 -33.33 9.91
N GLY A 148 10.61 -32.42 9.67
CA GLY A 148 10.40 -30.97 9.79
C GLY A 148 10.63 -30.22 8.48
N CYS A 149 9.83 -29.20 8.22
CA CYS A 149 10.05 -28.23 7.14
C CYS A 149 9.82 -26.81 7.66
N ALA A 150 10.71 -25.88 7.37
CA ALA A 150 10.54 -24.46 7.64
C ALA A 150 10.59 -23.67 6.32
N HIS A 151 9.76 -22.65 6.21
CA HIS A 151 9.78 -21.73 5.08
C HIS A 151 9.72 -20.28 5.53
N VAL A 152 10.35 -19.42 4.72
CA VAL A 152 10.19 -17.97 4.78
C VAL A 152 9.91 -17.46 3.38
N GLY A 153 8.85 -16.67 3.25
CA GLY A 153 8.44 -16.04 2.01
C GLY A 153 8.26 -14.54 2.17
N LYS A 154 8.50 -13.79 1.11
CA LYS A 154 8.14 -12.38 0.96
C LYS A 154 7.29 -12.23 -0.28
N THR A 155 6.08 -11.73 -0.10
CA THR A 155 5.15 -11.37 -1.18
C THR A 155 5.24 -9.87 -1.42
N TYR A 156 5.77 -9.51 -2.59
CA TYR A 156 5.85 -8.15 -3.09
C TYR A 156 4.59 -7.88 -3.91
N VAL A 157 3.75 -6.99 -3.41
CA VAL A 157 2.56 -6.53 -4.13
C VAL A 157 2.89 -5.16 -4.70
N PRO A 158 2.46 -4.85 -5.94
CA PRO A 158 2.60 -3.52 -6.53
C PRO A 158 2.11 -2.43 -5.59
N GLY A 159 2.99 -1.50 -5.27
CA GLY A 159 2.63 -0.36 -4.42
C GLY A 159 2.32 -0.71 -2.98
N ALA A 160 2.62 -1.92 -2.50
CA ALA A 160 2.52 -2.24 -1.08
C ALA A 160 3.89 -2.62 -0.51
N PRO A 161 4.15 -2.35 0.78
CA PRO A 161 5.27 -2.95 1.46
C PRO A 161 5.17 -4.49 1.39
N PRO A 162 6.32 -5.20 1.25
CA PRO A 162 6.30 -6.64 1.08
C PRO A 162 5.75 -7.33 2.33
N VAL A 163 4.82 -8.26 2.15
CA VAL A 163 4.28 -9.07 3.24
C VAL A 163 5.22 -10.24 3.49
N VAL A 164 5.68 -10.40 4.73
CA VAL A 164 6.56 -11.50 5.13
C VAL A 164 5.71 -12.62 5.71
N HIS A 165 5.91 -13.84 5.23
CA HIS A 165 5.29 -15.05 5.76
C HIS A 165 6.39 -15.97 6.27
N ARG A 166 6.20 -16.56 7.45
CA ARG A 166 7.07 -17.62 7.97
C ARG A 166 6.19 -18.76 8.42
N GLY A 167 6.57 -19.99 8.11
CA GLY A 167 5.89 -21.14 8.67
C GLY A 167 6.82 -22.32 8.88
N ALA A 168 6.45 -23.19 9.80
CA ALA A 168 7.13 -24.43 10.07
C ALA A 168 6.10 -25.55 10.22
N THR A 169 6.43 -26.71 9.69
CA THR A 169 5.69 -27.95 9.86
C THR A 169 6.61 -28.94 10.57
N SER A 170 6.10 -29.63 11.58
CA SER A 170 6.82 -30.70 12.28
C SER A 170 5.90 -31.91 12.45
N CYS A 171 6.35 -33.09 12.06
CA CYS A 171 5.58 -34.33 12.16
C CYS A 171 6.22 -35.35 13.12
N SER A 172 5.41 -36.02 13.94
CA SER A 172 5.82 -37.17 14.76
C SER A 172 4.65 -38.13 14.90
N ASP A 173 4.92 -39.42 14.80
CA ASP A 173 3.96 -40.51 15.07
C ASP A 173 2.62 -40.37 14.32
N GLY A 174 2.72 -40.04 13.02
CA GLY A 174 1.56 -39.88 12.14
C GLY A 174 0.78 -38.57 12.31
N ARG A 175 1.19 -37.68 13.23
CA ARG A 175 0.59 -36.35 13.40
C ARG A 175 1.55 -35.25 12.94
N CYS A 176 1.02 -34.26 12.24
CA CYS A 176 1.76 -33.09 11.78
C CYS A 176 1.20 -31.82 12.42
N ASN A 177 2.08 -30.96 12.92
CA ASN A 177 1.73 -29.64 13.43
C ASN A 177 2.26 -28.57 12.48
N HIS A 178 1.40 -27.63 12.09
CA HIS A 178 1.77 -26.48 11.27
C HIS A 178 1.64 -25.19 12.08
N VAL A 179 2.68 -24.36 12.05
CA VAL A 179 2.68 -23.02 12.64
C VAL A 179 3.06 -22.01 11.58
N GLY A 180 2.35 -20.88 11.55
CA GLY A 180 2.58 -19.82 10.57
C GLY A 180 2.38 -18.43 11.17
N THR A 181 3.16 -17.48 10.68
CA THR A 181 2.97 -16.05 10.94
C THR A 181 3.01 -15.28 9.62
N THR A 182 2.18 -14.25 9.53
CA THR A 182 2.17 -13.30 8.42
C THR A 182 2.31 -11.90 8.99
N VAL A 183 3.35 -11.19 8.56
CA VAL A 183 3.67 -9.83 9.00
C VAL A 183 3.57 -8.89 7.80
N ARG A 184 2.63 -7.94 7.88
CA ARG A 184 2.58 -6.80 6.96
C ARG A 184 3.39 -5.66 7.58
N PRO A 185 4.29 -5.01 6.83
CA PRO A 185 4.88 -3.74 7.27
C PRO A 185 3.75 -2.72 7.33
N ALA A 186 3.41 -2.29 8.54
CA ALA A 186 2.45 -1.22 8.77
C ALA A 186 3.18 -0.11 9.52
N PRO A 187 2.62 1.11 9.57
CA PRO A 187 3.05 2.09 10.57
C PRO A 187 2.87 1.59 12.03
N ALA A 188 2.26 0.42 12.28
CA ALA A 188 2.36 -0.31 13.54
C ALA A 188 2.13 -1.83 13.33
N PRO A 189 2.88 -2.73 13.98
CA PRO A 189 2.79 -4.17 13.74
C PRO A 189 1.47 -4.75 14.25
N VAL A 190 0.65 -5.31 13.36
CA VAL A 190 -0.45 -6.21 13.74
C VAL A 190 0.10 -7.63 13.78
N VAL A 191 0.40 -8.12 14.98
CA VAL A 191 0.75 -9.53 15.20
C VAL A 191 -0.54 -10.35 15.14
N ARG A 192 -0.79 -11.03 14.03
CA ARG A 192 -1.84 -12.08 13.99
C ARG A 192 -1.27 -13.33 14.65
N ARG A 193 -2.01 -13.85 15.63
CA ARG A 193 -1.66 -15.07 16.37
C ARG A 193 -1.55 -16.27 15.40
N PRO A 194 -0.64 -17.22 15.67
CA PRO A 194 -0.55 -18.44 14.88
C PRO A 194 -1.88 -19.19 14.92
N VAL A 195 -2.37 -19.59 13.75
CA VAL A 195 -3.47 -20.55 13.63
C VAL A 195 -2.84 -21.93 13.76
N ILE A 196 -3.18 -22.66 14.82
CA ILE A 196 -2.84 -24.06 14.98
C ILE A 196 -3.96 -24.85 14.30
N ILE A 197 -3.65 -25.51 13.20
CA ILE A 197 -4.55 -26.47 12.54
C ILE A 197 -4.03 -27.85 12.94
N HIS A 198 -4.85 -28.61 13.66
CA HIS A 198 -4.60 -30.01 13.97
C HIS A 198 -5.34 -30.85 12.93
N ASP A 199 -4.60 -31.64 12.15
CA ASP A 199 -5.12 -32.75 11.36
C ASP A 199 -4.80 -34.08 12.07
#